data_AF-L8JR99-F1
#
_entry.id   AF-L8JR99-F1
#
_cell.length_a   1.000
_cell.length_b   1.000
_cell.length_c   1.000
_cell.angle_alpha   90.00
_cell.angle_beta   90.00
_cell.angle_gamma   90.00
#
_symmetry.space_group_name_H-M   'P 1'
#
loop_
_entity.id
_entity.type
_entity.pdbx_description
1 polymer ?
#
loop_
_entity_poly.entity_id
_entity_poly.type
_entity_poly.pdbx_seq_one_letter_code
_entity_poly.pdbx_strand_id
1 'polypeptide(L)'
;MLILPLWTYQSEDAGTIYLLTSFYLDAKEGTALAERIYFPYAFVAVLAIAAAIVGVIEIAKFKNRLLQMKLGALNSLFMAGAMGLGLYFASEIMDEKQLKYGWNYGMGVFFPAAAMICNVIANRFIRKDEKLVRSVDRIR
;
A
#
# COMPACT_ATOMS: atom_id res chain seq x y z
N MET A 1 6.58 -0.51 -0.31
CA MET A 1 5.64 -1.62 -0.05
C MET A 1 6.01 -2.89 -0.82
N LEU A 2 6.08 -2.89 -2.16
CA LEU A 2 6.26 -4.12 -2.97
C LEU A 2 7.50 -4.98 -2.66
N ILE A 3 8.61 -4.34 -2.29
CA ILE A 3 9.91 -5.01 -2.07
C ILE A 3 10.11 -5.37 -0.59
N LEU A 4 9.46 -4.64 0.31
CA LEU A 4 9.67 -4.76 1.74
C LEU A 4 8.62 -5.67 2.36
N PRO A 5 8.97 -6.43 3.40
CA PRO A 5 7.99 -7.24 4.11
C PRO A 5 6.89 -6.36 4.70
N LEU A 6 5.68 -6.88 4.66
CA LEU A 6 4.51 -6.29 5.32
C LEU A 6 4.46 -6.73 6.77
N TRP A 7 4.82 -7.98 7.03
CA TRP A 7 4.79 -8.59 8.34
C TRP A 7 5.73 -9.79 8.39
N THR A 8 6.28 -10.04 9.57
CA THR A 8 7.19 -11.17 9.82
C THR A 8 6.88 -11.81 11.15
N TYR A 9 7.02 -13.11 11.26
CA TYR A 9 6.99 -13.81 12.53
C TYR A 9 8.12 -14.82 12.60
N GLN A 10 8.73 -14.94 13.77
CA GLN A 10 9.75 -15.93 14.07
C GLN A 10 9.39 -16.60 15.39
N SER A 11 9.21 -17.92 15.37
CA SER A 11 8.97 -18.72 16.57
C SER A 11 10.27 -18.88 17.38
N GLU A 12 10.18 -18.82 18.71
CA GLU A 12 11.31 -19.04 19.62
C GLU A 12 11.73 -20.53 19.69
N ASP A 13 10.77 -21.45 19.57
CA ASP A 13 10.99 -22.89 19.83
C ASP A 13 11.05 -23.76 18.57
N ALA A 14 10.31 -23.42 17.50
CA ALA A 14 10.06 -24.33 16.36
C ALA A 14 10.89 -24.02 15.09
N GLY A 15 11.69 -22.95 15.08
CA GLY A 15 12.44 -22.53 13.89
C GLY A 15 11.54 -22.12 12.70
N THR A 16 10.23 -22.04 12.88
CA THR A 16 9.28 -21.63 11.84
C THR A 16 9.29 -20.11 11.69
N ILE A 17 9.52 -19.64 10.46
CA ILE A 17 9.50 -18.22 10.11
C ILE A 17 8.39 -17.99 9.09
N TYR A 18 7.48 -17.08 9.40
CA TYR A 18 6.49 -16.59 8.43
C TYR A 18 6.92 -15.21 7.91
N LEU A 19 6.90 -15.04 6.60
CA LEU A 19 7.24 -13.78 5.93
C LEU A 19 6.10 -13.41 4.99
N LEU A 20 5.33 -12.40 5.36
CA LEU A 20 4.29 -11.85 4.51
C LEU A 20 4.86 -10.69 3.68
N THR A 21 4.84 -10.88 2.37
CA THR A 21 5.15 -9.83 1.38
C THR A 21 3.88 -9.33 0.71
N SER A 22 3.99 -8.36 -0.19
CA SER A 22 2.84 -7.93 -1.00
C SER A 22 2.38 -8.99 -2.02
N PHE A 23 3.20 -9.97 -2.33
CA PHE A 23 2.94 -10.95 -3.40
C PHE A 23 2.56 -12.34 -2.87
N TYR A 24 3.10 -12.71 -1.72
CA TYR A 24 2.98 -14.06 -1.17
C TYR A 24 3.26 -14.08 0.33
N LEU A 25 2.81 -15.16 0.96
CA LEU A 25 3.24 -15.62 2.28
C LEU A 25 4.26 -16.74 2.10
N ASP A 26 5.43 -16.59 2.71
CA ASP A 26 6.41 -17.68 2.88
C ASP A 26 6.29 -18.27 4.27
N ALA A 27 6.28 -19.60 4.35
CA ALA A 27 6.56 -20.35 5.56
C ALA A 27 7.91 -21.05 5.40
N LYS A 28 8.82 -20.82 6.35
CA LYS A 28 10.15 -21.43 6.39
C LYS A 28 10.30 -22.28 7.64
N GLU A 29 10.99 -23.40 7.51
CA GLU A 29 11.43 -24.22 8.63
C GLU A 29 12.96 -24.17 8.68
N GLY A 30 13.52 -23.50 9.70
CA GLY A 30 14.93 -23.17 9.74
C GLY A 30 15.33 -22.24 8.57
N THR A 31 16.25 -22.70 7.72
CA THR A 31 16.70 -21.96 6.54
C THR A 31 16.02 -22.39 5.24
N ALA A 32 15.26 -23.48 5.25
CA ALA A 32 14.59 -24.02 4.07
C ALA A 32 13.22 -23.36 3.86
N LEU A 33 12.91 -23.04 2.60
CA LEU A 33 11.55 -22.66 2.21
C LEU A 33 10.68 -23.91 2.24
N ALA A 34 9.67 -23.94 3.12
CA ALA A 34 8.74 -25.05 3.20
C ALA A 34 7.57 -24.83 2.24
N GLU A 35 6.96 -23.65 2.27
CA GLU A 35 5.79 -23.34 1.46
C GLU A 35 5.77 -21.86 1.05
N ARG A 36 5.28 -21.60 -0.18
CA ARG A 36 4.97 -20.25 -0.68
C ARG A 36 3.55 -20.22 -1.21
N ILE A 37 2.72 -19.37 -0.62
CA ILE A 37 1.32 -19.20 -1.00
C ILE A 37 1.15 -17.81 -1.62
N TYR A 38 0.66 -17.75 -2.86
CA TYR A 38 0.45 -16.49 -3.58
C TYR A 38 -0.95 -15.92 -3.36
N PHE A 39 -1.99 -16.73 -3.54
CA PHE A 39 -3.37 -16.30 -3.36
C PHE A 39 -3.86 -16.64 -1.95
N PRO A 40 -4.51 -15.71 -1.25
CA PRO A 40 -5.02 -14.41 -1.73
C PRO A 40 -4.04 -13.23 -1.61
N TYR A 41 -2.85 -13.41 -1.02
CA TYR A 41 -1.92 -12.32 -0.67
C TYR A 41 -1.50 -11.41 -1.83
N ALA A 42 -1.39 -11.96 -3.05
CA ALA A 42 -1.04 -11.24 -4.27
C ALA A 42 -1.98 -10.06 -4.60
N PHE A 43 -3.21 -10.04 -4.07
CA PHE A 43 -4.12 -8.90 -4.23
C PHE A 43 -3.54 -7.60 -3.64
N VAL A 44 -2.70 -7.69 -2.61
CA VAL A 44 -2.02 -6.52 -2.05
C VAL A 44 -1.06 -5.91 -3.07
N ALA A 45 -0.26 -6.73 -3.76
CA ALA A 45 0.61 -6.28 -4.83
C ALA A 45 -0.17 -5.69 -6.00
N VAL A 46 -1.30 -6.29 -6.39
CA VAL A 46 -2.16 -5.77 -7.47
C VAL A 46 -2.61 -4.34 -7.14
N LEU A 47 -3.10 -4.10 -5.93
CA LEU A 47 -3.51 -2.75 -5.50
C LEU A 47 -2.33 -1.78 -5.43
N ALA A 48 -1.18 -2.21 -4.92
CA ALA A 48 0.01 -1.37 -4.83
C ALA A 48 0.58 -1.00 -6.23
N ILE A 49 0.56 -1.93 -7.18
CA ILE A 49 0.94 -1.68 -8.58
C ILE A 49 -0.08 -0.75 -9.25
N ALA A 50 -1.38 -0.98 -9.04
CA ALA A 50 -2.42 -0.09 -9.56
C ALA A 50 -2.25 1.34 -9.03
N ALA A 51 -1.96 1.52 -7.73
CA ALA A 51 -1.64 2.82 -7.15
C ALA A 51 -0.44 3.48 -7.83
N ALA A 52 0.66 2.74 -8.04
CA ALA A 52 1.84 3.26 -8.72
C ALA A 52 1.52 3.72 -10.16
N ILE A 53 0.76 2.93 -10.92
CA ILE A 53 0.32 3.27 -12.29
C ILE A 53 -0.56 4.53 -12.28
N VAL A 54 -1.56 4.60 -11.40
CA VAL A 54 -2.43 5.78 -11.29
C VAL A 54 -1.63 7.02 -10.93
N GLY A 55 -0.66 6.92 -10.01
CA GLY A 55 0.21 8.04 -9.64
C GLY A 55 1.04 8.58 -10.81
N VAL A 56 1.56 7.71 -11.69
CA VAL A 56 2.26 8.13 -12.91
C VAL A 56 1.30 8.84 -13.89
N ILE A 57 0.11 8.28 -14.08
CA ILE A 57 -0.92 8.87 -14.95
C ILE A 57 -1.37 10.24 -14.41
N GLU A 58 -1.52 10.36 -13.10
CA GLU A 58 -1.88 11.60 -12.40
C GLU A 58 -0.90 12.72 -12.72
N ILE A 59 0.41 12.46 -12.61
CA ILE A 59 1.46 13.44 -12.93
C ILE A 59 1.39 13.86 -14.40
N ALA A 60 1.17 12.91 -15.32
CA ALA A 60 1.06 13.22 -16.74
C ALA A 60 -0.18 14.06 -17.11
N LYS A 61 -1.22 14.07 -16.26
CA LYS A 61 -2.48 14.83 -16.49
C LYS A 61 -2.46 16.26 -15.92
N PHE A 62 -1.29 16.85 -15.71
CA PHE A 62 -1.13 18.22 -15.18
C PHE A 62 -1.95 19.33 -15.89
N LYS A 63 -2.31 19.14 -17.17
CA LYS A 63 -3.15 20.09 -17.92
C LYS A 63 -4.61 20.07 -17.50
N ASN A 64 -5.10 18.96 -16.93
CA ASN A 64 -6.48 18.80 -16.49
C ASN A 64 -6.51 18.60 -14.97
N ARG A 65 -6.48 19.72 -14.24
CA ARG A 65 -6.41 19.76 -12.77
C ARG A 65 -7.58 19.05 -12.10
N LEU A 66 -8.78 19.11 -12.69
CA LEU A 66 -9.94 18.38 -12.18
C LEU A 66 -9.76 16.86 -12.28
N LEU A 67 -9.25 16.37 -13.42
CA LEU A 67 -8.93 14.96 -13.60
C LEU A 67 -7.78 14.54 -12.67
N GLN A 68 -6.75 15.37 -12.51
CA GLN A 68 -5.63 15.12 -11.60
C GLN A 68 -6.11 14.89 -10.17
N MET A 69 -6.99 15.75 -9.64
CA MET A 69 -7.56 15.57 -8.30
C MET A 69 -8.39 14.29 -8.17
N LYS A 70 -9.16 13.90 -9.21
CA LYS A 70 -9.94 12.64 -9.19
C LYS A 70 -9.01 11.42 -9.19
N LEU A 71 -7.94 11.46 -9.99
CA LEU A 71 -6.93 10.40 -10.02
C LEU A 71 -6.17 10.32 -8.69
N GLY A 72 -5.85 11.45 -8.06
CA GLY A 72 -5.24 11.47 -6.72
C GLY A 72 -6.12 10.81 -5.65
N ALA A 73 -7.44 11.06 -5.68
CA ALA A 73 -8.38 10.37 -4.81
C ALA A 73 -8.46 8.86 -5.06
N LEU A 74 -8.50 8.44 -6.34
CA LEU A 74 -8.47 7.02 -6.72
C LEU A 74 -7.17 6.33 -6.29
N ASN A 75 -6.03 7.00 -6.49
CA ASN A 75 -4.72 6.52 -6.07
C ASN A 75 -4.67 6.33 -4.54
N SER A 76 -5.24 7.27 -3.79
CA SER A 76 -5.35 7.16 -2.33
C SER A 76 -6.19 5.96 -1.90
N LEU A 77 -7.29 5.68 -2.61
CA LEU A 77 -8.11 4.50 -2.36
C LEU A 77 -7.35 3.19 -2.59
N PHE A 78 -6.56 3.09 -3.67
CA PHE A 78 -5.72 1.91 -3.91
C PHE A 78 -4.63 1.72 -2.85
N MET A 79 -3.98 2.80 -2.42
CA MET A 79 -3.01 2.75 -1.33
C MET A 79 -3.65 2.33 0.01
N ALA A 80 -4.82 2.87 0.34
CA ALA A 80 -5.59 2.48 1.52
C ALA A 80 -6.01 1.00 1.46
N GLY A 81 -6.50 0.54 0.31
CA GLY A 81 -6.87 -0.85 0.10
C GLY A 81 -5.68 -1.80 0.22
N ALA A 82 -4.53 -1.47 -0.37
CA ALA A 82 -3.31 -2.28 -0.25
C ALA A 82 -2.86 -2.39 1.21
N MET A 83 -2.81 -1.27 1.93
CA MET A 83 -2.44 -1.25 3.36
C MET A 83 -3.45 -2.02 4.22
N GLY A 84 -4.74 -1.78 4.01
CA GLY A 84 -5.82 -2.44 4.75
C GLY A 84 -5.81 -3.95 4.55
N LEU A 85 -5.68 -4.43 3.32
CA LEU A 85 -5.55 -5.86 3.03
C LEU A 85 -4.27 -6.47 3.62
N GLY A 86 -3.14 -5.76 3.55
CA GLY A 86 -1.89 -6.23 4.15
C GLY A 86 -1.99 -6.41 5.68
N LEU A 87 -2.63 -5.45 6.36
CA LEU A 87 -2.91 -5.53 7.80
C LEU A 87 -3.94 -6.61 8.14
N TYR A 88 -4.96 -6.77 7.31
CA TYR A 88 -5.98 -7.80 7.46
C TYR A 88 -5.35 -9.19 7.37
N PHE A 89 -4.58 -9.48 6.31
CA PHE A 89 -3.91 -10.76 6.15
C PHE A 89 -2.90 -11.06 7.26
N ALA A 90 -2.17 -10.05 7.74
CA ALA A 90 -1.27 -10.24 8.89
C ALA A 90 -2.05 -10.65 10.16
N SER A 91 -3.20 -10.01 10.41
CA SER A 91 -4.07 -10.35 11.54
C SER A 91 -4.67 -11.76 11.37
N GLU A 92 -5.17 -12.08 10.18
CA GLU A 92 -5.76 -13.39 9.86
C GLU A 92 -4.75 -14.52 10.05
N ILE A 93 -3.52 -14.38 9.55
CA ILE A 93 -2.45 -15.39 9.73
C ILE A 93 -2.15 -15.59 11.22
N MET A 94 -2.07 -14.51 11.99
CA MET A 94 -1.79 -14.57 13.42
C MET A 94 -2.89 -15.32 14.19
N ASP A 95 -4.16 -15.08 13.84
CA ASP A 95 -5.31 -15.75 14.44
C ASP A 95 -5.38 -17.23 14.04
N GLU A 96 -5.26 -17.54 12.75
CA GLU A 96 -5.32 -18.91 12.22
C GLU A 96 -4.21 -19.81 12.77
N LYS A 97 -2.99 -19.26 12.90
CA LYS A 97 -1.82 -19.98 13.40
C LYS A 97 -1.63 -19.85 14.92
N GLN A 98 -2.55 -19.18 15.62
CA GLN A 98 -2.54 -18.96 17.07
C GLN A 98 -1.20 -18.38 17.58
N LEU A 99 -0.60 -17.46 16.81
CA LEU A 99 0.74 -16.95 17.08
C LEU A 99 0.70 -15.93 18.21
N LYS A 100 1.31 -16.27 19.35
CA LYS A 100 1.52 -15.33 20.45
C LYS A 100 2.61 -14.33 20.07
N TYR A 101 2.40 -13.05 20.42
CA TYR A 101 3.35 -11.94 20.20
C TYR A 101 3.70 -11.67 18.72
N GLY A 102 2.77 -11.96 17.80
CA GLY A 102 2.99 -11.82 16.37
C GLY A 102 3.00 -10.40 15.80
N TRP A 103 3.01 -9.32 16.59
CA TRP A 103 2.78 -7.95 16.08
C TRP A 103 4.01 -7.28 15.43
N ASN A 104 4.81 -8.04 14.69
CA ASN A 104 6.02 -7.57 14.03
C ASN A 104 5.71 -7.09 12.60
N TYR A 105 5.12 -5.89 12.51
CA TYR A 105 4.86 -5.24 11.22
C TYR A 105 6.14 -4.75 10.57
N GLY A 106 6.31 -5.09 9.29
CA GLY A 106 7.42 -4.61 8.49
C GLY A 106 7.20 -3.18 8.00
N MET A 107 8.29 -2.52 7.60
CA MET A 107 8.24 -1.15 7.06
C MET A 107 7.31 -1.03 5.84
N GLY A 108 7.11 -2.12 5.09
CA GLY A 108 6.31 -2.14 3.87
C GLY A 108 4.89 -1.61 4.04
N VAL A 109 4.26 -1.87 5.19
CA VAL A 109 2.89 -1.46 5.54
C VAL A 109 2.74 0.04 5.75
N PHE A 110 3.81 0.74 6.17
CA PHE A 110 3.74 2.17 6.48
C PHE A 110 3.95 3.07 5.25
N PHE A 111 4.55 2.56 4.18
CA PHE A 111 4.79 3.33 2.95
C PHE A 111 3.51 3.87 2.30
N PRO A 112 2.43 3.08 2.13
CA PRO A 112 1.17 3.60 1.61
C PRO A 112 0.61 4.74 2.47
N ALA A 113 0.74 4.68 3.79
CA ALA A 113 0.30 5.76 4.68
C ALA A 113 1.06 7.07 4.42
N ALA A 114 2.39 7.00 4.33
CA ALA A 114 3.22 8.15 3.99
C ALA A 114 2.85 8.72 2.61
N ALA A 115 2.68 7.84 1.61
CA ALA A 115 2.30 8.25 0.26
C ALA A 115 0.90 8.89 0.18
N MET A 116 -0.07 8.41 0.97
CA MET A 116 -1.39 9.03 1.10
C MET A 116 -1.29 10.45 1.67
N ILE A 117 -0.46 10.68 2.69
CA ILE A 117 -0.23 12.02 3.23
C ILE A 117 0.32 12.95 2.14
N CYS A 118 1.32 12.50 1.39
CA CYS A 118 1.86 13.26 0.26
C CYS A 118 0.79 13.57 -0.80
N ASN A 119 -0.09 12.60 -1.11
CA ASN A 119 -1.17 12.75 -2.08
C ASN A 119 -2.21 13.80 -1.61
N VAL A 120 -2.59 13.78 -0.32
CA VAL A 120 -3.48 14.80 0.27
C VAL A 120 -2.88 16.20 0.15
N ILE A 121 -1.57 16.34 0.42
CA ILE A 121 -0.86 17.62 0.29
C ILE A 121 -0.84 18.07 -1.17
N ALA A 122 -0.53 17.18 -2.11
CA ALA A 122 -0.53 17.48 -3.54
C ALA A 122 -1.90 17.98 -4.01
N ASN A 123 -2.97 17.27 -3.64
CA ASN A 123 -4.35 17.65 -3.96
C ASN A 123 -4.72 19.04 -3.42
N ARG A 124 -4.24 19.40 -2.23
CA ARG A 124 -4.45 20.74 -1.66
C ARG A 124 -3.82 21.82 -2.53
N PHE A 125 -2.60 21.62 -3.01
CA PHE A 125 -1.91 22.57 -3.88
C PHE A 125 -2.55 22.66 -5.27
N ILE A 126 -2.91 21.52 -5.88
CA ILE A 126 -3.61 21.49 -7.18
C ILE A 126 -4.94 22.26 -7.10
N ARG A 127 -5.69 22.08 -6.01
CA ARG A 127 -6.95 22.81 -5.80
C ARG A 127 -6.76 24.32 -5.62
N LYS A 128 -5.68 24.74 -4.96
CA LYS A 128 -5.34 26.17 -4.81
C LYS A 128 -5.00 26.79 -6.17
N ASP A 129 -4.21 26.08 -6.95
CA ASP A 129 -3.80 26.48 -8.29
C ASP A 129 -5.02 26.61 -9.22
N GLU A 130 -5.92 25.62 -9.24
CA GLU A 130 -7.19 25.67 -10.01
C GLU A 130 -8.06 26.89 -9.65
N LYS A 131 -8.16 27.23 -8.37
CA LYS A 131 -8.89 28.42 -7.92
C LYS A 131 -8.27 29.72 -8.44
N LEU A 132 -6.94 29.80 -8.47
CA LEU A 132 -6.22 30.97 -8.96
C LEU A 132 -6.49 31.19 -10.46
N VAL A 133 -6.35 30.14 -11.28
CA VAL A 133 -6.61 30.22 -12.73
C VAL A 133 -8.06 30.64 -13.00
N ARG A 134 -9.03 30.02 -12.33
CA ARG A 134 -10.44 30.40 -12.47
C ARG A 134 -10.75 31.83 -12.03
N SER A 135 -10.00 32.39 -11.08
CA SER A 135 -10.21 33.78 -10.64
C SER A 135 -9.73 34.80 -11.69
N VAL A 136 -8.65 34.49 -12.41
CA VAL A 136 -8.12 35.34 -13.49
C VAL A 136 -9.06 35.32 -14.70
N ASP A 137 -9.60 34.16 -15.05
CA ASP A 137 -10.55 34.02 -16.17
C ASP A 137 -11.86 34.79 -15.95
N ARG A 138 -12.22 35.13 -14.71
CA ARG A 138 -13.41 35.95 -14.40
C ARG A 138 -13.23 37.45 -14.60
N ILE A 139 -11.99 37.93 -14.71
CA ILE A 139 -11.65 39.36 -14.83
C ILE A 139 -11.49 39.77 -16.30
N ARG A 140 -11.24 38.80 -17.18
CA ARG A 140 -11.23 39.00 -18.63
C ARG A 140 -12.66 38.99 -19.18
#